data_AF-A0A382XQW8-F1
#
_entry.id   AF-A0A382XQW8-F1
#
_cell.length_a   1.000
_cell.length_b   1.000
_cell.length_c   1.000
_cell.angle_alpha   90.00
_cell.angle_beta   90.00
_cell.angle_gamma   90.00
#
_symmetry.space_group_name_H-M   'P 1'
#
loop_
_entity.id
_entity.type
_entity.pdbx_description
1 polymer ?
#
loop_
_entity_poly.entity_id
_entity_poly.type
_entity_poly.pdbx_seq_one_letter_code
_entity_poly.pdbx_strand_id
1 'polypeptide(L)'
;ITWLSDDAFTSPESPVTNTDGNPLWRVAPSPHGKYWDEGMKVGYQDAGSWTILKNSVNGKEREMAWLWAQFCISKTVCLKKFMVGKTPIRKSTVNSDYLANREGDFGGLITFYKSTVENMWTDSGPNVPHYPLLAEQWWQNIAPAVTGEVTPQQAMDNIARVMDELMGKMNLKKYSPNLNPEIPENEWLNRPGSPKPFRADNEPKTIPYDELIKTWINK
;
A
#
# COMPACT_ATOMS: atom_id res chain seq x y z
N ILE A 1 5.26 -4.06 -3.83
CA ILE A 1 6.24 -4.78 -2.98
C ILE A 1 7.59 -4.74 -3.68
N THR A 2 8.35 -3.68 -3.45
CA THR A 2 9.64 -3.42 -4.10
C THR A 2 10.83 -4.00 -3.34
N TRP A 3 10.67 -4.33 -2.05
CA TRP A 3 11.76 -4.91 -1.26
C TRP A 3 11.99 -6.39 -1.58
N LEU A 4 10.97 -7.13 -2.04
CA LEU A 4 11.13 -8.53 -2.46
C LEU A 4 11.95 -8.72 -3.74
N SER A 5 12.23 -7.64 -4.48
CA SER A 5 13.18 -7.70 -5.60
C SER A 5 14.63 -7.50 -5.19
N ASP A 6 14.89 -7.21 -3.92
CA ASP A 6 16.25 -7.11 -3.41
C ASP A 6 16.93 -8.48 -3.41
N ASP A 7 18.24 -8.51 -3.69
CA ASP A 7 19.04 -9.73 -3.72
C ASP A 7 19.01 -10.44 -2.36
N ALA A 8 18.82 -9.69 -1.26
CA ALA A 8 18.63 -10.24 0.07
C ALA A 8 17.46 -11.23 0.17
N PHE A 9 16.49 -11.22 -0.75
CA PHE A 9 15.34 -12.13 -0.74
C PHE A 9 15.33 -13.15 -1.88
N THR A 10 16.28 -13.05 -2.81
CA THR A 10 16.24 -13.79 -4.09
C THR A 10 17.58 -14.39 -4.53
N SER A 11 18.71 -13.94 -3.97
CA SER A 11 20.03 -14.47 -4.28
C SER A 11 20.29 -15.79 -3.53
N PRO A 12 20.85 -16.83 -4.15
CA PRO A 12 21.28 -18.06 -3.48
C PRO A 12 22.27 -17.88 -2.32
N GLU A 13 22.97 -16.74 -2.29
CA GLU A 13 23.89 -16.39 -1.20
C GLU A 13 23.15 -15.81 0.02
N SER A 14 21.85 -15.53 -0.12
CA SER A 14 21.03 -14.98 0.96
C SER A 14 20.71 -16.05 2.01
N PRO A 15 20.81 -15.71 3.32
CA PRO A 15 20.43 -16.61 4.41
C PRO A 15 18.93 -16.92 4.45
N VAL A 16 18.08 -16.19 3.70
CA VAL A 16 16.63 -16.42 3.64
C VAL A 16 16.20 -17.13 2.35
N THR A 17 17.16 -17.72 1.62
CA THR A 17 16.91 -18.54 0.43
C THR A 17 17.63 -19.88 0.53
N ASN A 18 17.23 -20.85 -0.29
CA ASN A 18 17.98 -22.09 -0.46
C ASN A 18 19.13 -21.90 -1.48
N THR A 19 19.92 -22.95 -1.71
CA THR A 19 21.04 -22.95 -2.65
C THR A 19 20.68 -22.66 -4.11
N ASP A 20 19.40 -22.75 -4.47
CA ASP A 20 18.88 -22.45 -5.81
C ASP A 20 18.28 -21.03 -5.89
N GLY A 21 18.32 -20.25 -4.80
CA GLY A 21 17.71 -18.92 -4.69
C GLY A 21 16.21 -18.94 -4.38
N ASN A 22 15.62 -20.11 -4.12
CA ASN A 22 14.21 -20.22 -3.75
C ASN A 22 13.98 -19.70 -2.32
N PRO A 23 12.87 -18.97 -2.08
CA PRO A 23 12.63 -18.35 -0.80
C PRO A 23 12.35 -19.38 0.32
N LEU A 24 13.04 -19.22 1.44
CA LEU A 24 12.72 -19.91 2.71
C LEU A 24 11.63 -19.17 3.50
N TRP A 25 11.22 -17.99 3.02
CA TRP A 25 10.14 -17.18 3.57
C TRP A 25 8.83 -17.40 2.80
N ARG A 26 7.71 -16.96 3.39
CA ARG A 26 6.38 -16.99 2.77
C ARG A 26 5.65 -15.67 3.01
N VAL A 27 4.89 -15.23 2.01
CA VAL A 27 3.87 -14.20 2.20
C VAL A 27 2.73 -14.82 3.01
N ALA A 28 2.24 -14.08 3.99
CA ALA A 28 1.12 -14.47 4.84
C ALA A 28 0.09 -13.35 4.89
N PRO A 29 -1.19 -13.65 5.21
CA PRO A 29 -2.16 -12.62 5.56
C PRO A 29 -1.63 -11.69 6.65
N SER A 30 -1.92 -10.39 6.52
CA SER A 30 -1.55 -9.40 7.53
C SER A 30 -2.26 -9.69 8.86
N PRO A 31 -1.55 -9.62 10.01
CA PRO A 31 -2.21 -9.66 11.30
C PRO A 31 -3.09 -8.43 11.51
N HIS A 32 -4.13 -8.57 12.33
CA HIS A 32 -5.05 -7.48 12.66
C HIS A 32 -4.71 -6.84 14.01
N GLY A 33 -4.74 -5.51 14.06
CA GLY A 33 -4.65 -4.76 15.32
C GLY A 33 -6.01 -4.62 15.99
N LYS A 34 -6.02 -4.17 17.25
CA LYS A 34 -7.25 -4.04 18.08
C LYS A 34 -8.34 -3.13 17.49
N TYR A 35 -7.97 -2.23 16.58
CA TYR A 35 -8.89 -1.30 15.92
C TYR A 35 -9.46 -1.80 14.59
N TRP A 36 -9.03 -2.99 14.13
CA TRP A 36 -9.57 -3.61 12.92
C TRP A 36 -10.85 -4.38 13.23
N ASP A 37 -11.88 -4.20 12.39
CA ASP A 37 -13.14 -4.94 12.43
C ASP A 37 -13.35 -5.67 11.08
N GLU A 38 -14.16 -6.73 11.07
CA GLU A 38 -14.49 -7.42 9.82
C GLU A 38 -15.09 -6.47 8.78
N GLY A 39 -14.60 -6.56 7.54
CA GLY A 39 -14.95 -5.66 6.44
C GLY A 39 -14.02 -4.45 6.30
N MET A 40 -13.13 -4.20 7.28
CA MET A 40 -12.08 -3.20 7.13
C MET A 40 -10.95 -3.67 6.23
N LYS A 41 -10.32 -2.69 5.60
CA LYS A 41 -9.15 -2.90 4.75
C LYS A 41 -7.92 -3.14 5.62
N VAL A 42 -6.99 -3.95 5.11
CA VAL A 42 -5.79 -4.40 5.87
C VAL A 42 -4.54 -3.61 5.54
N GLY A 43 -4.60 -2.74 4.54
CA GLY A 43 -3.51 -1.88 4.10
C GLY A 43 -3.83 -1.22 2.77
N TYR A 44 -2.87 -0.46 2.23
CA TYR A 44 -2.96 0.19 0.93
C TYR A 44 -1.96 -0.42 -0.05
N GLN A 45 -2.27 -0.32 -1.35
CA GLN A 45 -1.32 -0.62 -2.42
C GLN A 45 -1.01 0.63 -3.22
N ASP A 46 0.28 0.86 -3.47
CA ASP A 46 0.73 1.94 -4.35
C ASP A 46 0.47 1.57 -5.81
N ALA A 47 -0.38 2.35 -6.47
CA ALA A 47 -0.70 2.20 -7.88
C ALA A 47 0.17 3.13 -8.73
N GLY A 48 1.29 2.61 -9.23
CA GLY A 48 2.15 3.33 -10.17
C GLY A 48 1.39 3.75 -11.43
N SER A 49 1.52 5.03 -11.81
CA SER A 49 0.80 5.62 -12.96
C SER A 49 1.75 6.27 -13.96
N TRP A 50 1.40 6.20 -15.24
CA TRP A 50 2.07 6.96 -16.29
C TRP A 50 1.41 8.33 -16.43
N THR A 51 2.18 9.39 -16.21
CA THR A 51 1.67 10.77 -16.28
C THR A 51 2.13 11.44 -17.57
N ILE A 52 1.18 11.82 -18.43
CA ILE A 52 1.44 12.59 -19.65
C ILE A 52 1.01 14.04 -19.42
N LEU A 53 1.99 14.96 -19.31
CA LEU A 53 1.76 16.35 -18.93
C LEU A 53 0.82 17.06 -19.91
N LYS A 54 -0.28 17.60 -19.38
CA LYS A 54 -1.39 18.15 -20.18
C LYS A 54 -0.95 19.27 -21.13
N ASN A 55 -0.11 20.18 -20.65
CA ASN A 55 0.20 21.42 -21.36
C ASN A 55 1.49 21.36 -22.18
N SER A 56 2.51 20.62 -21.70
CA SER A 56 3.82 20.57 -22.35
C SER A 56 4.00 19.40 -23.32
N VAL A 57 3.19 18.34 -23.20
CA VAL A 57 3.24 17.18 -24.10
C VAL A 57 1.93 17.14 -24.89
N ASN A 58 1.98 17.58 -26.14
CA ASN A 58 0.84 17.72 -27.05
C ASN A 58 1.15 17.11 -28.43
N GLY A 59 0.21 17.20 -29.37
CA GLY A 59 0.38 16.72 -30.75
C GLY A 59 0.95 15.29 -30.85
N LYS A 60 1.96 15.12 -31.72
CA LYS A 60 2.61 13.84 -31.99
C LYS A 60 3.41 13.33 -30.78
N GLU A 61 4.02 14.20 -29.98
CA GLU A 61 4.75 13.77 -28.78
C GLU A 61 3.84 13.08 -27.78
N ARG A 62 2.60 13.57 -27.64
CA ARG A 62 1.58 12.94 -26.78
C ARG A 62 1.19 11.55 -27.29
N GLU A 63 0.97 11.41 -28.59
CA GLU A 63 0.66 10.11 -29.21
C GLU A 63 1.81 9.12 -28.99
N MET A 64 3.06 9.56 -29.20
CA MET A 64 4.24 8.73 -28.96
C MET A 64 4.41 8.35 -27.49
N ALA A 65 4.22 9.29 -26.56
CA ALA A 65 4.28 9.01 -25.13
C ALA A 65 3.20 8.01 -24.70
N TRP A 66 2.00 8.11 -25.28
CA TRP A 66 0.92 7.15 -25.05
C TRP A 66 1.28 5.76 -25.58
N LEU A 67 1.76 5.65 -26.82
CA LEU A 67 2.21 4.38 -27.40
C LEU A 67 3.34 3.76 -26.58
N TRP A 68 4.30 4.56 -26.11
CA TRP A 68 5.38 4.09 -25.25
C TRP A 68 4.88 3.55 -23.90
N ALA A 69 3.93 4.25 -23.27
CA ALA A 69 3.29 3.76 -22.04
C ALA A 69 2.59 2.42 -22.28
N GLN A 70 1.86 2.28 -23.40
CA GLN A 70 1.22 1.00 -23.76
C GLN A 70 2.25 -0.12 -23.99
N PHE A 71 3.36 0.17 -24.69
CA PHE A 71 4.45 -0.78 -24.90
C PHE A 71 5.09 -1.22 -23.57
N CYS A 72 5.37 -0.26 -22.69
CA CYS A 72 5.92 -0.49 -21.34
C CYS A 72 5.05 -1.37 -20.47
N ILE A 73 3.75 -1.42 -20.78
CA ILE A 73 2.78 -2.27 -20.11
C ILE A 73 2.42 -3.47 -21.00
N SER A 74 3.03 -3.74 -22.15
CA SER A 74 2.68 -4.91 -22.99
C SER A 74 2.92 -6.24 -22.25
N LYS A 75 2.25 -7.35 -22.66
CA LYS A 75 2.30 -8.64 -21.93
C LYS A 75 3.72 -9.09 -21.57
N THR A 76 4.61 -9.14 -22.56
CA THR A 76 6.00 -9.60 -22.38
C THR A 76 6.81 -8.64 -21.51
N VAL A 77 6.67 -7.33 -21.72
CA VAL A 77 7.39 -6.31 -20.95
C VAL A 77 6.92 -6.32 -19.49
N CYS A 78 5.62 -6.41 -19.24
CA CYS A 78 5.05 -6.54 -17.90
C CYS A 78 5.51 -7.81 -17.20
N LEU A 79 5.54 -8.95 -17.89
CA LEU A 79 6.06 -10.19 -17.31
C LEU A 79 7.53 -10.03 -16.91
N LYS A 80 8.37 -9.48 -17.79
CA LYS A 80 9.79 -9.23 -17.46
C LYS A 80 9.94 -8.28 -16.28
N LYS A 81 9.17 -7.19 -16.23
CA LYS A 81 9.14 -6.25 -15.10
C LYS A 81 8.73 -6.93 -13.80
N PHE A 82 7.72 -7.80 -13.84
CA PHE A 82 7.33 -8.60 -12.67
C PHE A 82 8.46 -9.53 -12.23
N MET A 83 9.14 -10.20 -13.16
CA MET A 83 10.24 -11.12 -12.82
C MET A 83 11.37 -10.42 -12.07
N VAL A 84 11.66 -9.17 -12.44
CA VAL A 84 12.71 -8.35 -11.81
C VAL A 84 12.19 -7.67 -10.55
N GLY A 85 11.16 -6.84 -10.67
CA GLY A 85 10.69 -5.94 -9.62
C GLY A 85 9.57 -6.47 -8.73
N LYS A 86 9.10 -7.71 -8.95
CA LYS A 86 8.04 -8.40 -8.19
C LYS A 86 6.74 -7.58 -8.02
N THR A 87 6.47 -6.66 -8.94
CA THR A 87 5.31 -5.74 -8.90
C THR A 87 4.41 -6.02 -10.10
N PRO A 88 3.24 -6.65 -9.89
CA PRO A 88 2.35 -6.97 -11.00
C PRO A 88 1.57 -5.73 -11.44
N ILE A 89 1.35 -5.62 -12.74
CA ILE A 89 0.52 -4.55 -13.34
C ILE A 89 -0.69 -5.14 -14.07
N ARG A 90 -0.55 -6.35 -14.64
CA ARG A 90 -1.61 -7.00 -15.41
C ARG A 90 -2.09 -8.28 -14.77
N LYS A 91 -3.41 -8.47 -14.79
CA LYS A 91 -4.05 -9.77 -14.50
C LYS A 91 -3.51 -10.89 -15.40
N SER A 92 -3.22 -10.59 -16.67
CA SER A 92 -2.64 -11.59 -17.59
C SER A 92 -1.19 -11.98 -17.28
N THR A 93 -0.46 -11.16 -16.52
CA THR A 93 0.87 -11.53 -16.01
C THR A 93 0.70 -12.51 -14.86
N VAL A 94 -0.09 -12.14 -13.86
CA VAL A 94 -0.37 -12.97 -12.65
C VAL A 94 -0.99 -14.33 -13.02
N ASN A 95 -1.87 -14.37 -14.03
CA ASN A 95 -2.52 -15.59 -14.49
C ASN A 95 -1.80 -16.29 -15.67
N SER A 96 -0.52 -16.00 -15.90
CA SER A 96 0.23 -16.66 -16.97
C SER A 96 0.69 -18.07 -16.57
N ASP A 97 0.67 -19.00 -17.52
CA ASP A 97 1.19 -20.38 -17.30
C ASP A 97 2.67 -20.36 -16.88
N TYR A 98 3.43 -19.38 -17.39
CA TYR A 98 4.81 -19.17 -17.01
C TYR A 98 4.99 -18.94 -15.50
N LEU A 99 4.14 -18.12 -14.88
CA LEU A 99 4.17 -17.88 -13.44
C LEU A 99 3.53 -19.01 -12.64
N ALA A 100 2.50 -19.67 -13.18
CA ALA A 100 1.88 -20.81 -12.53
C ALA A 100 2.89 -21.95 -12.28
N ASN A 101 3.81 -22.19 -13.22
CA ASN A 101 4.87 -23.18 -13.08
C ASN A 101 6.03 -22.75 -12.17
N ARG A 102 5.99 -21.52 -11.64
CA ARG A 102 7.04 -20.89 -10.85
C ARG A 102 6.53 -20.29 -9.54
N GLU A 103 5.34 -20.67 -9.09
CA GLU A 103 4.71 -20.15 -7.86
C GLU A 103 5.67 -20.24 -6.65
N GLY A 104 6.42 -21.34 -6.56
CA GLY A 104 7.40 -21.59 -5.49
C GLY A 104 8.51 -20.54 -5.40
N ASP A 105 8.89 -19.92 -6.53
CA ASP A 105 9.97 -18.94 -6.61
C ASP A 105 9.61 -17.60 -5.92
N PHE A 106 8.33 -17.38 -5.59
CA PHE A 106 7.82 -16.10 -5.09
C PHE A 106 7.20 -16.18 -3.70
N GLY A 107 7.39 -17.28 -2.98
CA GLY A 107 6.95 -17.41 -1.59
C GLY A 107 5.45 -17.19 -1.39
N GLY A 108 4.62 -17.46 -2.40
CA GLY A 108 3.16 -17.26 -2.36
C GLY A 108 2.67 -15.87 -2.80
N LEU A 109 3.55 -15.01 -3.32
CA LEU A 109 3.17 -13.68 -3.83
C LEU A 109 2.15 -13.76 -4.99
N ILE A 110 2.32 -14.72 -5.91
CA ILE A 110 1.39 -14.87 -7.03
C ILE A 110 0.04 -15.38 -6.52
N THR A 111 0.03 -16.35 -5.60
CA THR A 111 -1.17 -16.84 -4.91
C THR A 111 -1.93 -15.70 -4.24
N PHE A 112 -1.22 -14.80 -3.53
CA PHE A 112 -1.83 -13.61 -2.94
C PHE A 112 -2.59 -12.77 -3.98
N TYR A 113 -1.94 -12.42 -5.10
CA TYR A 113 -2.56 -11.60 -6.16
C TYR A 113 -3.63 -12.34 -6.96
N LYS A 114 -3.72 -13.67 -6.86
CA LYS A 114 -4.81 -14.49 -7.43
C LYS A 114 -5.98 -14.68 -6.47
N SER A 115 -5.75 -14.50 -5.17
CA SER A 115 -6.75 -14.67 -4.13
C SER A 115 -7.68 -13.46 -4.02
N THR A 116 -8.86 -13.65 -3.43
CA THR A 116 -9.78 -12.55 -3.12
C THR A 116 -9.25 -11.61 -2.03
N VAL A 117 -8.23 -12.02 -1.28
CA VAL A 117 -7.60 -11.21 -0.22
C VAL A 117 -6.90 -9.97 -0.77
N GLU A 118 -6.51 -9.97 -2.04
CA GLU A 118 -6.04 -8.75 -2.72
C GLU A 118 -7.07 -7.62 -2.62
N ASN A 119 -8.38 -7.92 -2.68
CA ASN A 119 -9.46 -6.95 -2.54
C ASN A 119 -9.60 -6.40 -1.10
N MET A 120 -8.93 -6.98 -0.10
CA MET A 120 -8.91 -6.43 1.26
C MET A 120 -7.93 -5.25 1.39
N TRP A 121 -7.13 -4.98 0.36
CA TRP A 121 -6.27 -3.81 0.31
C TRP A 121 -7.04 -2.65 -0.34
N THR A 122 -6.81 -1.43 0.13
CA THR A 122 -7.31 -0.24 -0.57
C THR A 122 -6.43 0.06 -1.77
N ASP A 123 -7.03 0.64 -2.80
CA ASP A 123 -6.25 1.47 -3.71
C ASP A 123 -5.68 2.68 -2.94
N SER A 124 -4.84 3.49 -3.59
CA SER A 124 -4.14 4.61 -2.95
C SER A 124 -5.09 5.73 -2.44
N GLY A 125 -6.42 5.56 -2.54
CA GLY A 125 -7.42 6.53 -2.14
C GLY A 125 -7.41 7.79 -3.02
N PRO A 126 -8.28 8.77 -2.73
CA PRO A 126 -8.19 10.08 -3.36
C PRO A 126 -6.89 10.77 -2.94
N ASN A 127 -6.15 11.29 -3.92
CA ASN A 127 -4.94 12.08 -3.64
C ASN A 127 -5.27 13.30 -2.78
N VAL A 128 -4.50 13.52 -1.72
CA VAL A 128 -4.55 14.75 -0.93
C VAL A 128 -4.01 15.95 -1.75
N PRO A 129 -4.37 17.20 -1.39
CA PRO A 129 -4.04 18.40 -2.17
C PRO A 129 -2.54 18.59 -2.46
N HIS A 130 -1.66 18.19 -1.53
CA HIS A 130 -0.21 18.24 -1.71
C HIS A 130 0.51 17.15 -0.90
N TYR A 131 0.45 15.89 -1.38
CA TYR A 131 0.98 14.73 -0.65
C TYR A 131 2.42 14.89 -0.13
N PRO A 132 3.42 15.35 -0.91
CA PRO A 132 4.79 15.47 -0.41
C PRO A 132 4.94 16.35 0.82
N LEU A 133 4.14 17.42 0.91
CA LEU A 133 4.20 18.38 2.02
C LEU A 133 3.54 17.79 3.28
N LEU A 134 2.40 17.11 3.10
CA LEU A 134 1.65 16.52 4.20
C LEU A 134 2.33 15.25 4.72
N ALA A 135 2.87 14.40 3.84
CA ALA A 135 3.53 13.16 4.22
C ALA A 135 4.79 13.38 5.07
N GLU A 136 5.52 14.49 4.85
CA GLU A 136 6.67 14.85 5.68
C GLU A 136 6.29 15.05 7.16
N GLN A 137 5.08 15.55 7.43
CA GLN A 137 4.62 15.82 8.79
C GLN A 137 4.41 14.54 9.59
N TRP A 138 4.18 13.41 8.92
CA TRP A 138 4.00 12.12 9.58
C TRP A 138 5.22 11.74 10.41
N TRP A 139 6.42 11.75 9.81
CA TRP A 139 7.63 11.30 10.49
C TRP A 139 8.06 12.23 11.62
N GLN A 140 7.88 13.54 11.43
CA GLN A 140 8.24 14.55 12.44
C GLN A 140 7.43 14.40 13.73
N ASN A 141 6.21 13.90 13.65
CA ASN A 141 5.32 13.75 14.81
C ASN A 141 5.29 12.32 15.38
N ILE A 142 5.49 11.30 14.54
CA ILE A 142 5.52 9.91 15.00
C ILE A 142 6.81 9.58 15.75
N ALA A 143 7.96 10.13 15.35
CA ALA A 143 9.23 9.81 16.01
C ALA A 143 9.21 10.12 17.53
N PRO A 144 8.74 11.30 17.98
CA PRO A 144 8.59 11.58 19.42
C PRO A 144 7.61 10.64 20.15
N ALA A 145 6.57 10.13 19.48
CA ALA A 145 5.67 9.15 20.09
C ALA A 145 6.33 7.77 20.26
N VAL A 146 7.17 7.38 19.30
CA VAL A 146 7.94 6.12 19.34
C VAL A 146 8.99 6.16 20.45
N THR A 147 9.62 7.32 20.69
CA THR A 147 10.59 7.50 21.79
C THR A 147 9.93 7.75 23.14
N GLY A 148 8.62 7.96 23.18
CA GLY A 148 7.85 8.20 24.41
C GLY A 148 7.91 9.64 24.93
N GLU A 149 8.42 10.58 24.14
CA GLU A 149 8.45 12.01 24.48
C GLU A 149 7.05 12.64 24.50
N VAL A 150 6.16 12.12 23.65
CA VAL A 150 4.73 12.47 23.61
C VAL A 150 3.88 11.23 23.58
N THR A 151 2.64 11.33 24.03
CA THR A 151 1.67 10.23 23.89
C THR A 151 1.27 10.03 22.42
N PRO A 152 0.83 8.82 22.02
CA PRO A 152 0.28 8.59 20.69
C PRO A 152 -0.86 9.56 20.32
N GLN A 153 -1.74 9.89 21.29
CA GLN A 153 -2.82 10.85 21.07
C GLN A 153 -2.27 12.24 20.76
N GLN A 154 -1.33 12.75 21.56
CA GLN A 154 -0.70 14.05 21.32
C GLN A 154 -0.01 14.12 19.95
N ALA A 155 0.65 13.03 19.52
CA ALA A 155 1.23 12.98 18.18
C ALA A 155 0.16 13.07 17.07
N MET A 156 -0.95 12.34 17.20
CA MET A 156 -2.06 12.41 16.25
C MET A 156 -2.72 13.80 16.22
N ASP A 157 -2.94 14.41 17.37
CA ASP A 157 -3.48 15.77 17.49
C ASP A 157 -2.56 16.80 16.84
N ASN A 158 -1.25 16.66 17.06
CA ASN A 158 -0.24 17.53 16.42
C ASN A 158 -0.23 17.36 14.91
N ILE A 159 -0.30 16.12 14.40
CA ILE A 159 -0.39 15.86 12.96
C ILE A 159 -1.63 16.54 12.38
N ALA A 160 -2.80 16.35 12.99
CA ALA A 160 -4.06 16.94 12.52
C ALA A 160 -3.95 18.47 12.45
N ARG A 161 -3.51 19.11 13.53
CA ARG A 161 -3.34 20.57 13.61
C ARG A 161 -2.37 21.09 12.54
N VAL A 162 -1.19 20.49 12.42
CA VAL A 162 -0.18 20.94 11.45
C VAL A 162 -0.67 20.74 10.01
N MET A 163 -1.33 19.63 9.72
CA MET A 163 -1.91 19.40 8.39
C MET A 163 -3.00 20.43 8.06
N ASP A 164 -3.90 20.74 9.00
CA ASP A 164 -4.92 21.77 8.82
C ASP A 164 -4.32 23.17 8.62
N GLU A 165 -3.31 23.54 9.41
CA GLU A 165 -2.59 24.81 9.23
C GLU A 165 -1.94 24.93 7.85
N LEU A 166 -1.33 23.85 7.35
CA LEU A 166 -0.71 23.81 6.02
C LEU A 166 -1.78 23.90 4.93
N MET A 167 -2.84 23.09 5.03
CA MET A 167 -3.94 23.07 4.06
C MET A 167 -4.70 24.40 4.02
N GLY A 168 -4.93 25.05 5.16
CA GLY A 168 -5.59 26.35 5.24
C GLY A 168 -4.82 27.49 4.58
N LYS A 169 -3.50 27.35 4.43
CA LYS A 169 -2.63 28.31 3.72
C LYS A 169 -2.49 27.99 2.22
N MET A 170 -2.99 26.85 1.75
CA MET A 170 -2.86 26.45 0.35
C MET A 170 -3.77 27.27 -0.56
N ASN A 171 -3.19 27.82 -1.62
CA ASN A 171 -3.93 28.47 -2.70
C ASN A 171 -3.63 27.78 -4.03
N LEU A 172 -4.39 26.72 -4.32
CA LEU A 172 -4.29 25.94 -5.56
C LEU A 172 -5.08 26.61 -6.68
N LYS A 173 -4.64 26.41 -7.93
CA LYS A 173 -5.37 26.90 -9.11
C LYS A 173 -6.78 26.29 -9.23
N LYS A 174 -6.95 25.05 -8.76
CA LYS A 174 -8.22 24.34 -8.67
C LYS A 174 -8.22 23.49 -7.39
N TYR A 175 -9.38 23.36 -6.78
CA TYR A 175 -9.61 22.50 -5.62
C TYR A 175 -8.72 22.86 -4.41
N SER A 176 -8.57 24.16 -4.12
CA SER A 176 -7.99 24.58 -2.84
C SER A 176 -8.77 23.96 -1.68
N PRO A 177 -8.10 23.52 -0.60
CA PRO A 177 -8.76 22.91 0.55
C PRO A 177 -9.76 23.88 1.17
N ASN A 178 -10.90 23.36 1.60
CA ASN A 178 -11.85 24.08 2.45
C ASN A 178 -11.90 23.35 3.79
N LEU A 179 -11.38 23.97 4.85
CA LEU A 179 -11.34 23.35 6.16
C LEU A 179 -12.75 23.30 6.77
N ASN A 180 -13.07 22.18 7.39
CA ASN A 180 -14.29 22.06 8.19
C ASN A 180 -14.11 22.81 9.52
N PRO A 181 -15.20 23.28 10.15
CA PRO A 181 -15.12 23.80 11.50
C PRO A 181 -14.66 22.68 12.46
N GLU A 182 -13.93 23.09 13.51
CA GLU A 182 -13.63 22.20 14.63
C GLU A 182 -14.93 21.78 15.32
N ILE A 183 -15.06 20.49 15.61
CA ILE A 183 -16.18 19.93 16.35
C ILE A 183 -15.64 18.99 17.45
N PRO A 184 -16.42 18.72 18.50
CA PRO A 184 -16.00 17.83 19.58
C PRO A 184 -15.70 16.41 19.07
N GLU A 185 -14.69 15.77 19.66
CA GLU A 185 -14.27 14.39 19.33
C GLU A 185 -15.45 13.40 19.34
N ASN A 186 -16.31 13.48 20.36
CA ASN A 186 -17.46 12.59 20.47
C ASN A 186 -18.43 12.75 19.29
N GLU A 187 -18.55 13.94 18.72
CA GLU A 187 -19.37 14.13 17.52
C GLU A 187 -18.72 13.45 16.30
N TRP A 188 -17.40 13.51 16.17
CA TRP A 188 -16.66 12.78 15.14
C TRP A 188 -16.79 11.26 15.29
N LEU A 189 -16.58 10.73 16.50
CA LEU A 189 -16.56 9.30 16.78
C LEU A 189 -17.93 8.62 16.69
N ASN A 190 -19.02 9.39 16.77
CA ASN A 190 -20.39 8.87 16.60
C ASN A 190 -20.85 8.87 15.13
N ARG A 191 -20.05 9.41 14.21
CA ARG A 191 -20.40 9.43 12.78
C ARG A 191 -20.21 8.04 12.15
N PRO A 192 -21.06 7.63 11.20
CA PRO A 192 -20.83 6.43 10.41
C PRO A 192 -19.47 6.47 9.72
N GLY A 193 -18.67 5.41 9.88
CA GLY A 193 -17.35 5.31 9.27
C GLY A 193 -16.24 6.13 9.95
N SER A 194 -16.48 6.67 11.14
CA SER A 194 -15.48 7.40 11.92
C SER A 194 -14.26 6.54 12.29
N PRO A 195 -13.14 7.17 12.69
CA PRO A 195 -12.13 6.51 13.50
C PRO A 195 -12.75 5.82 14.71
N LYS A 196 -12.07 4.79 15.23
CA LYS A 196 -12.57 4.02 16.36
C LYS A 196 -12.25 4.72 17.68
N PRO A 197 -13.21 4.76 18.64
CA PRO A 197 -12.92 5.19 19.99
C PRO A 197 -11.87 4.27 20.61
N PHE A 198 -11.27 4.71 21.71
CA PHE A 198 -10.29 3.92 22.46
C PHE A 198 -10.81 2.49 22.72
N ARG A 199 -9.95 1.51 22.42
CA ARG A 199 -10.16 0.10 22.74
C ARG A 199 -9.05 -0.35 23.68
N ALA A 200 -9.43 -1.01 24.77
CA ALA A 200 -8.48 -1.69 25.64
C ALA A 200 -7.69 -2.74 24.84
N ASP A 201 -6.49 -3.04 25.31
CA ASP A 201 -5.70 -4.11 24.71
C ASP A 201 -6.35 -5.47 24.96
N ASN A 202 -6.20 -6.36 23.98
CA ASN A 202 -6.66 -7.74 24.07
C ASN A 202 -5.43 -8.66 24.02
N GLU A 203 -5.54 -9.82 24.67
CA GLU A 203 -4.54 -10.90 24.56
C GLU A 203 -4.27 -11.23 23.08
N PRO A 204 -2.99 -11.21 22.64
CA PRO A 204 -2.64 -11.59 21.28
C PRO A 204 -3.06 -13.03 20.98
N LYS A 205 -3.64 -13.24 19.80
CA LYS A 205 -4.02 -14.57 19.32
C LYS A 205 -3.14 -14.95 18.14
N THR A 206 -2.65 -16.17 18.15
CA THR A 206 -1.90 -16.77 17.05
C THR A 206 -2.76 -17.80 16.32
N ILE A 207 -2.40 -18.09 15.09
CA ILE A 207 -3.04 -19.10 14.24
C ILE A 207 -1.94 -19.86 13.50
N PRO A 208 -2.00 -21.21 13.38
CA PRO A 208 -1.08 -21.96 12.55
C PRO A 208 -1.11 -21.48 11.10
N TYR A 209 0.06 -21.40 10.45
CA TYR A 209 0.15 -20.90 9.07
C TYR A 209 -0.73 -21.69 8.10
N ASP A 210 -0.74 -23.02 8.21
CA ASP A 210 -1.54 -23.90 7.35
C ASP A 210 -3.05 -23.68 7.51
N GLU A 211 -3.50 -23.20 8.66
CA GLU A 211 -4.89 -22.78 8.86
C GLU A 211 -5.13 -21.39 8.30
N LEU A 212 -4.20 -20.46 8.53
CA LEU A 212 -4.27 -19.09 8.05
C LEU A 212 -4.34 -19.02 6.52
N ILE A 213 -3.55 -19.82 5.81
CA ILE A 213 -3.46 -19.78 4.34
C ILE A 213 -4.72 -20.32 3.65
N LYS A 214 -5.53 -21.15 4.33
CA LYS A 214 -6.82 -21.63 3.79
C LYS A 214 -7.77 -20.47 3.48
N THR A 215 -7.59 -19.31 4.11
CA THR A 215 -8.37 -18.09 3.81
C THR A 215 -8.13 -17.56 2.39
N TRP A 216 -7.00 -17.87 1.76
CA TRP A 216 -6.68 -17.47 0.38
C TRP A 216 -7.25 -18.41 -0.68
N ILE A 217 -7.53 -19.66 -0.30
CA ILE A 217 -7.95 -20.73 -1.21
C ILE A 217 -9.48 -20.85 -1.24
N ASN A 218 -10.15 -20.60 -0.11
CA ASN A 218 -11.57 -20.91 0.09
C ASN A 218 -12.53 -19.70 -0.05
N LYS A 219 -12.07 -18.54 -0.50
CA LYS A 219 -12.89 -17.34 -0.74
C LYS A 219 -12.53 -16.69 -2.07
#